data_AF-A0A920BFT1-F1
#
_entry.id   AF-A0A920BFT1-F1
#
_cell.length_a   1.000
_cell.length_b   1.000
_cell.length_c   1.000
_cell.angle_alpha   90.00
_cell.angle_beta   90.00
_cell.angle_gamma   90.00
#
_symmetry.space_group_name_H-M   'P 1'
#
loop_
_entity.id
_entity.type
_entity.pdbx_description
1 polymer ?
#
loop_
_entity_poly.entity_id
_entity_poly.type
_entity_poly.pdbx_seq_one_letter_code
_entity_poly.pdbx_strand_id
1 'polypeptide(L)'
;MRNDRARVQIGSISHFGLLEMSRQRLRLSINESISNLCPHCEGTGRIRSIDTAAMQVLRSIEDEAQKGKLDALHITVHRDIALFILNHKRAIGNLKPFGF
;
A
#
# COMPACT_ATOMS: atom_id res chain seq x y z
N MET A 1 18.18 29.64 -13.64
CA MET A 1 16.71 29.70 -13.83
C MET A 1 16.22 30.86 -14.69
N ARG A 2 16.99 31.93 -14.95
CA ARG A 2 16.56 33.06 -15.80
C ARG A 2 16.14 32.67 -17.24
N ASN A 3 16.63 31.55 -17.77
CA ASN A 3 16.26 31.05 -19.10
C ASN A 3 15.12 30.01 -19.08
N ASP A 4 14.49 29.74 -17.93
CA ASP A 4 13.29 28.90 -17.91
C ASP A 4 12.12 29.66 -18.51
N ARG A 5 11.42 29.02 -19.45
CA ARG A 5 10.24 29.61 -20.11
C ARG A 5 9.02 29.61 -19.19
N ALA A 6 8.98 28.73 -18.19
CA ALA A 6 7.91 28.72 -17.21
C ALA A 6 8.13 29.81 -16.16
N ARG A 7 7.05 30.48 -15.72
CA ARG A 7 7.12 31.36 -14.55
C ARG A 7 7.52 30.53 -13.31
N VAL A 8 8.56 30.95 -12.62
CA VAL A 8 9.05 30.34 -11.38
C VAL A 8 8.99 31.36 -10.24
N GLN A 9 8.49 30.95 -9.09
CA GLN A 9 8.49 31.72 -7.85
C GLN A 9 9.28 30.93 -6.80
N ILE A 10 10.17 31.62 -6.08
CA ILE A 10 11.04 31.01 -5.07
C ILE A 10 10.87 31.81 -3.78
N GLY A 11 10.56 31.13 -2.69
CA GLY A 11 10.49 31.72 -1.34
C GLY A 11 11.86 31.78 -0.66
N SER A 12 11.91 32.28 0.57
CA SER A 12 13.09 32.15 1.42
C SER A 12 13.22 30.72 1.96
N ILE A 13 14.42 30.37 2.44
CA ILE A 13 14.63 29.13 3.19
C ILE A 13 13.88 29.24 4.53
N SER A 14 13.01 28.28 4.80
CA SER A 14 12.25 28.16 6.04
C SER A 14 13.17 27.93 7.24
N HIS A 15 12.69 28.23 8.44
CA HIS A 15 13.39 27.88 9.69
C HIS A 15 13.65 26.36 9.81
N PHE A 16 12.83 25.53 9.16
CA PHE A 16 13.02 24.09 9.06
C PHE A 16 14.03 23.65 7.98
N GLY A 17 14.67 24.60 7.28
CA GLY A 17 15.64 24.31 6.22
C GLY A 17 15.02 23.94 4.87
N LEU A 18 13.70 24.08 4.70
CA LEU A 18 13.01 23.80 3.43
C LEU A 18 12.96 25.04 2.53
N LEU A 19 13.18 24.87 1.23
CA LEU A 19 13.00 25.90 0.22
C LEU A 19 11.72 25.62 -0.57
N GLU A 20 10.75 26.52 -0.46
CA GLU A 20 9.52 26.44 -1.25
C GLU A 20 9.71 27.10 -2.61
N MET A 21 9.27 26.40 -3.66
CA MET A 21 9.26 26.93 -5.01
C MET A 21 8.03 26.46 -5.79
N SER A 22 7.48 27.35 -6.60
CA SER A 22 6.37 27.06 -7.51
C SER A 22 6.82 27.31 -8.95
N ARG A 23 6.47 26.39 -9.85
CA ARG A 23 6.78 26.48 -11.28
C ARG A 23 5.52 26.27 -12.10
N GLN A 24 5.24 27.18 -13.02
CA GLN A 24 4.09 27.09 -13.92
C GLN A 24 4.14 25.82 -14.78
N ARG A 25 3.03 25.10 -14.84
CA ARG A 25 2.87 23.92 -15.70
C ARG A 25 2.55 24.35 -17.13
N LEU A 26 3.46 24.07 -18.08
CA LEU A 26 3.27 24.36 -19.51
C LEU A 26 2.83 23.13 -20.34
N ARG A 27 3.13 21.93 -19.84
CA ARG A 27 2.82 20.64 -20.47
C ARG A 27 2.82 19.53 -19.42
N LEU A 28 2.39 18.33 -19.81
CA LEU A 28 2.57 17.11 -19.01
C LEU A 28 4.04 16.97 -18.58
N SER A 29 4.25 16.54 -17.35
CA SER A 29 5.59 16.22 -16.88
C SER A 29 6.11 14.97 -17.60
N ILE A 30 7.43 14.81 -17.67
CA ILE A 30 8.02 13.63 -18.32
C ILE A 30 7.50 12.35 -17.67
N ASN A 31 7.41 12.32 -16.34
CA ASN A 31 6.99 11.16 -15.58
C ASN A 31 5.52 10.80 -15.91
N GLU A 32 4.62 11.78 -15.94
CA GLU A 32 3.23 11.54 -16.38
C GLU A 32 3.13 11.06 -17.84
N SER A 33 4.08 11.45 -18.70
CA SER A 33 4.04 11.06 -20.12
C SER A 33 4.60 9.66 -20.41
N ILE A 34 5.47 9.12 -19.55
CA ILE A 34 6.17 7.83 -19.78
C ILE A 34 5.95 6.79 -18.69
N SER A 35 5.18 7.11 -17.64
CA SER A 35 4.95 6.21 -16.52
C SER A 35 3.47 6.04 -16.23
N ASN A 36 3.13 4.92 -15.60
CA ASN A 36 1.82 4.63 -15.04
C ASN A 36 1.95 4.43 -13.53
N LEU A 37 0.85 4.59 -12.80
CA LEU A 37 0.81 4.29 -11.37
C LEU A 37 1.12 2.80 -11.13
N CYS A 38 1.93 2.52 -10.11
CA CYS A 38 2.21 1.15 -9.70
C CYS A 38 0.92 0.47 -9.22
N PRO A 39 0.52 -0.68 -9.78
CA PRO A 39 -0.73 -1.36 -9.40
C PRO A 39 -0.69 -1.96 -7.98
N HIS A 40 0.49 -2.06 -7.38
CA HIS A 40 0.66 -2.64 -6.04
C HIS A 40 0.61 -1.61 -4.92
N CYS A 41 1.21 -0.43 -5.15
CA CYS A 41 1.33 0.61 -4.12
C CYS A 41 0.61 1.91 -4.47
N GLU A 42 0.04 2.02 -5.66
CA GLU A 42 -0.75 3.17 -6.13
C GLU A 42 0.00 4.50 -5.99
N GLY A 43 1.33 4.46 -6.13
CA GLY A 43 2.18 5.65 -6.01
C GLY A 43 2.66 5.99 -4.60
N THR A 44 2.25 5.22 -3.58
CA THR A 44 2.73 5.43 -2.18
C THR A 44 4.21 5.06 -1.99
N GLY A 45 4.79 4.25 -2.89
CA GLY A 45 6.18 3.79 -2.82
C GLY A 45 6.45 2.81 -1.67
N ARG A 46 5.41 2.30 -1.00
CA ARG A 46 5.51 1.38 0.13
C ARG A 46 4.48 0.27 0.00
N ILE A 47 4.85 -0.93 0.43
CA ILE A 47 3.92 -2.06 0.58
C ILE A 47 3.72 -2.37 2.07
N ARG A 48 2.59 -2.97 2.41
CA ARG A 48 2.30 -3.38 3.79
C ARG A 48 3.28 -4.47 4.25
N SER A 49 3.65 -4.43 5.53
CA SER A 49 4.41 -5.54 6.14
C SER A 49 3.55 -6.81 6.22
N ILE A 50 4.21 -7.97 6.33
CA ILE A 50 3.53 -9.26 6.42
C ILE A 50 2.55 -9.28 7.61
N ASP A 51 2.95 -8.75 8.76
CA ASP A 51 2.11 -8.71 9.97
C ASP A 51 0.83 -7.90 9.76
N THR A 52 0.96 -6.72 9.13
CA THR A 52 -0.19 -5.82 8.92
C THR A 52 -1.13 -6.39 7.85
N ALA A 53 -0.58 -6.97 6.79
CA ALA A 53 -1.37 -7.67 5.77
C ALA A 53 -2.08 -8.91 6.34
N ALA A 54 -1.42 -9.67 7.20
CA ALA A 54 -2.01 -10.83 7.88
C ALA A 54 -3.18 -10.42 8.80
N MET A 55 -3.00 -9.36 9.60
CA MET A 55 -4.08 -8.86 10.46
C MET A 55 -5.28 -8.35 9.64
N GLN A 56 -5.04 -7.72 8.49
CA GLN A 56 -6.11 -7.32 7.59
C GLN A 56 -6.91 -8.54 7.10
N VAL A 57 -6.23 -9.60 6.67
CA VAL A 57 -6.87 -10.85 6.23
C VAL A 57 -7.68 -11.48 7.36
N LEU A 58 -7.14 -11.56 8.57
CA LEU A 58 -7.84 -12.11 9.74
C LEU A 58 -9.10 -11.32 10.10
N ARG A 59 -9.08 -9.99 10.02
CA ARG A 59 -10.29 -9.18 10.20
C ARG A 59 -11.34 -9.49 9.14
N SER A 60 -10.93 -9.62 7.87
CA SER A 60 -11.85 -10.00 6.80
C SER A 60 -12.44 -11.41 7.00
N ILE A 61 -11.69 -12.34 7.58
CA ILE A 61 -12.21 -13.66 7.99
C ILE A 61 -13.27 -13.51 9.08
N GLU A 62 -12.97 -12.75 10.14
CA GLU A 62 -13.88 -12.53 11.26
C GLU A 62 -15.18 -11.86 10.82
N ASP A 63 -15.08 -10.82 9.98
CA ASP A 63 -16.23 -10.11 9.41
C ASP A 63 -17.13 -11.04 8.60
N GLU A 64 -16.54 -11.98 7.84
CA GLU A 64 -17.30 -12.94 7.04
C GLU A 64 -17.91 -14.04 7.92
N ALA A 65 -17.18 -14.50 8.95
CA ALA A 65 -17.68 -15.47 9.93
C ALA A 65 -18.85 -14.92 10.76
N GLN A 66 -18.87 -13.61 11.05
CA GLN A 66 -19.97 -12.96 11.76
C GLN A 66 -21.27 -12.92 10.96
N LYS A 67 -21.23 -13.01 9.62
CA LYS A 67 -22.43 -12.98 8.77
C LYS A 67 -23.27 -14.26 8.84
N GLY A 68 -22.80 -15.33 9.48
CA GLY A 68 -23.55 -16.58 9.68
C GLY A 68 -23.06 -17.74 8.81
N LYS A 69 -23.83 -18.84 8.78
CA LYS A 69 -23.40 -20.19 8.35
C LYS A 69 -22.62 -20.24 7.03
N LEU A 70 -21.30 -20.38 7.18
CA LEU A 70 -20.39 -20.81 6.12
C LEU A 70 -19.98 -22.24 6.40
N ASP A 71 -20.22 -23.14 5.45
CA ASP A 71 -19.79 -24.55 5.56
C ASP A 71 -18.26 -24.65 5.36
N ALA A 72 -17.71 -23.78 4.52
CA ALA A 72 -16.27 -23.58 4.35
C ALA A 72 -15.98 -22.14 3.85
N LEU A 73 -14.83 -21.60 4.25
CA LEU A 73 -14.29 -20.33 3.74
C LEU A 73 -12.95 -20.57 3.06
N HIS A 74 -12.86 -20.27 1.77
CA HIS A 74 -11.62 -20.37 1.00
C HIS A 74 -11.02 -19.00 0.77
N ILE A 75 -9.72 -18.84 1.08
CA ILE A 75 -9.03 -17.56 1.00
C ILE A 75 -7.72 -17.75 0.25
N THR A 76 -7.48 -16.89 -0.72
CA THR A 76 -6.21 -16.84 -1.45
C THR A 76 -5.41 -15.64 -0.97
N VAL A 77 -4.21 -15.90 -0.46
CA VAL A 77 -3.27 -14.87 0.00
C VAL A 77 -1.85 -15.19 -0.45
N HIS A 78 -0.95 -14.21 -0.37
CA HIS A 78 0.46 -14.43 -0.61
C HIS A 78 1.04 -15.48 0.33
N ARG A 79 1.98 -16.31 -0.16
CA ARG A 79 2.58 -17.43 0.60
C ARG A 79 3.05 -17.01 1.99
N ASP A 80 3.78 -15.90 2.09
CA ASP A 80 4.35 -15.46 3.37
C ASP A 80 3.28 -15.05 4.38
N ILE A 81 2.17 -14.50 3.90
CA ILE A 81 1.01 -14.15 4.74
C ILE A 81 0.34 -15.42 5.23
N ALA A 82 0.13 -16.42 4.36
CA ALA A 82 -0.44 -17.71 4.76
C ALA A 82 0.42 -18.40 5.81
N LEU A 83 1.74 -18.48 5.58
CA LEU A 83 2.69 -19.07 6.52
C LEU A 83 2.73 -18.32 7.85
N PHE A 84 2.66 -16.99 7.81
CA PHE A 84 2.61 -16.18 9.02
C PHE A 84 1.35 -16.46 9.86
N ILE A 85 0.17 -16.45 9.23
CA ILE A 85 -1.10 -16.74 9.92
C ILE A 85 -1.09 -18.15 10.51
N LEU A 86 -0.70 -19.14 9.71
CA LEU A 86 -0.72 -20.56 10.10
C LEU A 86 0.30 -20.93 11.18
N ASN A 87 1.32 -20.11 11.44
CA ASN A 87 2.36 -20.40 12.44
C ASN A 87 2.32 -19.45 13.65
N HIS A 88 2.19 -18.15 13.42
CA HIS A 88 2.29 -17.14 14.48
C HIS A 88 0.94 -16.73 15.09
N LYS A 89 -0.20 -17.09 14.47
CA LYS A 89 -1.55 -16.75 14.93
C LYS A 89 -2.45 -17.98 15.17
N ARG A 90 -1.86 -19.17 15.35
CA ARG A 90 -2.57 -20.46 15.57
C ARG A 90 -3.62 -20.44 16.69
N ALA A 91 -3.52 -19.53 17.66
CA ALA A 91 -4.45 -19.46 18.78
C ALA A 91 -5.86 -18.92 18.41
N ILE A 92 -6.03 -18.28 17.25
CA ILE A 92 -7.28 -17.58 16.87
C ILE A 92 -8.36 -18.52 16.31
N GLY A 93 -8.01 -19.75 15.93
CA GLY A 93 -9.02 -20.75 15.55
C GLY A 93 -8.35 -22.04 15.12
N ASN A 94 -9.06 -23.17 15.28
CA ASN A 94 -8.67 -24.51 14.80
C ASN A 94 -8.56 -24.57 13.26
N LEU A 95 -7.68 -23.76 12.68
CA LEU A 95 -7.34 -23.75 11.27
C LEU A 95 -6.60 -25.05 10.99
N LYS A 96 -7.29 -26.00 10.36
CA LYS A 96 -6.69 -27.26 9.95
C LYS A 96 -5.54 -26.96 8.99
N PRO A 97 -4.37 -27.59 9.16
CA PRO A 97 -3.31 -27.49 8.18
C PRO A 97 -3.82 -28.06 6.85
N PHE A 98 -3.60 -27.32 5.77
CA PHE A 98 -3.71 -27.89 4.42
C PHE A 98 -2.62 -28.95 4.28
N GLY A 99 -3.03 -30.22 4.39
CA GLY A 99 -2.24 -31.33 3.88
C GLY A 99 -2.33 -31.33 2.35
N PHE A 100 -1.19 -31.57 1.71
CA PHE A 100 -1.16 -31.97 0.30
C PHE A 100 -1.86 -33.33 0.12
#